data_AF-A0A7V3VI65-F1
#
_entry.id   AF-A0A7V3VI65-F1
#
_cell.length_a   1.000
_cell.length_b   1.000
_cell.length_c   1.000
_cell.angle_alpha   90.00
_cell.angle_beta   90.00
_cell.angle_gamma   90.00
#
_symmetry.space_group_name_H-M   'P 1'
#
loop_
_entity.id
_entity.type
_entity.pdbx_description
1 polymer ?
#
loop_
_entity_poly.entity_id
_entity_poly.type
_entity_poly.pdbx_seq_one_letter_code
_entity_poly.pdbx_strand_id
1 'polypeptide(L)' 'MKNDDASTKKAGGDFPLSDAERQPCEIWTRVMGYHRPVSSFNRGKKGEFYERRSFTENAAADHGARSHRGDDAAHIH' A
#
# COMPACT_ATOMS: atom_id res chain seq x y z
N MET A 1 27.25 38.06 -30.83
CA MET A 1 26.16 37.08 -30.67
C MET A 1 26.39 36.30 -29.40
N LYS A 2 25.40 36.25 -28.50
CA LYS A 2 25.37 35.32 -27.36
C LYS A 2 25.01 33.95 -27.94
N ASN A 3 25.85 32.94 -27.73
CA ASN A 3 25.48 31.56 -28.06
C ASN A 3 25.32 30.81 -26.75
N ASP A 4 24.07 30.82 -26.31
CA ASP A 4 23.52 29.97 -25.27
C ASP A 4 23.52 28.52 -25.79
N ASP A 5 24.42 27.68 -25.27
CA ASP A 5 24.23 26.22 -25.29
C ASP A 5 24.14 25.74 -23.85
N ALA A 6 22.97 26.02 -23.25
CA ALA A 6 22.59 25.44 -21.99
C ALA A 6 22.44 23.93 -22.21
N SER A 7 23.50 23.19 -21.85
CA SER A 7 23.53 21.74 -21.79
C SER A 7 22.38 21.24 -20.90
N THR A 8 21.24 20.96 -21.53
CA THR A 8 20.06 20.39 -20.90
C THR A 8 20.38 18.92 -20.60
N LYS A 9 20.88 18.65 -19.39
CA LYS A 9 21.01 17.28 -18.88
C LYS A 9 19.62 16.66 -18.73
N LYS A 10 19.24 15.77 -19.65
CA LYS A 10 18.13 14.83 -19.48
C LYS A 10 18.48 13.82 -18.38
N ALA A 11 18.05 14.09 -17.15
CA ALA A 11 18.16 13.18 -16.01
C ALA A 11 16.98 12.21 -15.97
N GLY A 12 16.94 11.23 -16.89
CA GLY A 12 15.83 10.27 -16.98
C GLY A 12 16.28 8.87 -17.36
N GLY A 13 17.46 8.45 -16.88
CA GLY A 13 17.95 7.07 -17.04
C GLY A 13 17.71 6.25 -15.78
N ASP A 14 17.34 4.98 -15.97
CA ASP A 14 17.26 3.96 -14.92
C ASP A 14 18.67 3.60 -14.44
N PHE A 15 19.24 4.45 -13.59
CA PHE A 15 20.49 4.16 -12.88
C PHE A 15 20.11 3.61 -11.50
N PRO A 16 20.36 2.32 -11.22
CA PRO A 16 20.04 1.76 -9.91
C PRO A 16 20.88 2.46 -8.84
N LEU A 17 20.25 3.30 -8.04
CA LEU A 17 20.86 3.97 -6.89
C LEU A 17 21.12 2.94 -5.78
N SER A 18 22.31 2.99 -5.18
CA SER A 18 22.58 2.30 -3.92
C SER A 18 21.74 2.92 -2.79
N ASP A 19 21.52 2.17 -1.70
CA ASP A 19 20.72 2.66 -0.56
C ASP A 19 21.29 3.95 0.06
N ALA A 20 22.61 4.15 0.01
CA ALA A 20 23.27 5.36 0.51
C ALA A 20 23.02 6.60 -0.36
N GLU A 21 22.71 6.42 -1.65
CA GLU A 21 22.42 7.50 -2.59
C GLU A 21 20.92 7.85 -2.64
N ARG A 22 20.07 7.01 -2.04
CA ARG A 22 18.62 7.24 -1.96
C ARG A 22 18.33 8.28 -0.87
N GLN A 23 17.38 9.17 -1.15
CA GLN A 23 16.82 10.01 -0.09
C GLN A 23 15.75 9.24 0.69
N PRO A 24 15.78 9.28 2.03
CA PRO A 24 14.77 8.64 2.84
C PRO A 24 13.42 9.33 2.65
N CYS A 25 12.40 8.55 2.32
CA CYS A 25 11.03 9.03 2.20
C CYS A 25 10.28 8.78 3.51
N GLU A 26 9.54 9.77 3.99
CA GLU A 26 8.63 9.55 5.10
C GLU A 26 7.31 8.96 4.61
N ILE A 27 6.92 7.82 5.19
CA ILE A 27 5.68 7.13 4.86
C ILE A 27 4.59 7.63 5.81
N TRP A 28 3.45 8.04 5.24
CA TRP A 28 2.30 8.57 5.98
C TRP A 28 1.11 7.61 5.90
N THR A 29 0.38 7.45 7.00
CA THR A 29 -0.84 6.63 7.06
C THR A 29 -2.00 7.45 7.59
N ARG A 30 -3.22 7.02 7.27
CA ARG A 30 -4.43 7.58 7.87
C ARG A 30 -4.82 6.80 9.12
N VAL A 31 -4.86 7.47 10.26
CA VAL A 31 -5.33 6.92 11.54
C VAL A 31 -6.53 7.74 12.00
N MET A 32 -7.68 7.11 12.17
CA MET A 32 -8.91 7.72 12.72
C MET A 32 -9.28 9.10 12.12
N GLY A 33 -8.94 9.34 10.85
CA GLY A 33 -9.30 10.57 10.14
C GLY A 33 -8.15 11.49 9.75
N TYR A 34 -6.96 11.39 10.37
CA TYR A 34 -5.82 12.28 10.11
C TYR A 34 -4.57 11.53 9.62
N HIS A 35 -3.65 12.26 8.98
CA HIS A 35 -2.37 11.72 8.53
C HIS A 35 -1.34 11.72 9.65
N ARG A 36 -0.70 10.58 9.87
CA ARG A 36 0.36 10.39 10.86
C ARG A 36 1.55 9.68 10.20
N PRO A 37 2.79 10.15 10.42
CA PRO A 37 3.95 9.48 9.87
C PRO A 37 4.16 8.15 10.59
N VAL A 38 4.52 7.11 9.83
CA VAL A 38 4.79 5.76 10.37
C VAL A 38 5.97 5.79 11.33
N SER A 39 6.95 6.67 11.08
CA SER A 39 8.11 6.90 11.95
C SER A 39 7.72 7.20 13.40
N SER A 40 6.57 7.84 13.62
CA SER A 40 6.03 8.23 14.93
C SER A 40 5.22 7.12 15.64
N PHE A 41 5.25 5.88 15.15
CA PHE A 41 4.50 4.78 15.77
C PHE A 41 5.22 4.26 17.02
N ASN A 42 4.50 4.26 18.14
CA ASN A 42 4.93 3.57 19.36
C ASN A 42 4.81 2.05 19.20
N ARG A 43 5.49 1.26 20.05
CA ARG A 43 5.51 -0.22 19.97
C ARG A 43 4.10 -0.84 19.89
N GLY A 44 3.16 -0.37 20.71
CA GLY A 44 1.78 -0.84 20.68
C GLY A 44 1.07 -0.56 19.36
N LYS A 45 1.28 0.63 18.77
CA LYS A 45 0.68 0.99 17.48
C LYS A 45 1.25 0.20 16.31
N LYS A 46 2.55 -0.12 16.37
CA LYS A 46 3.19 -1.05 15.41
C LYS A 46 2.55 -2.43 15.48
N GLY A 47 2.35 -2.96 16.69
CA GLY A 47 1.67 -4.24 16.91
C GLY A 47 0.26 -4.26 16.31
N GLU A 48 -0.57 -3.29 16.69
CA GLU A 48 -1.92 -3.14 16.13
C GLU A 48 -1.89 -3.04 14.60
N PHE A 49 -0.93 -2.30 14.03
CA PHE A 49 -0.81 -2.17 12.58
C PHE A 49 -0.48 -3.48 11.87
N TYR A 50 0.43 -4.30 12.43
CA TYR A 50 0.79 -5.60 11.84
C TYR A 50 -0.32 -6.65 11.93
N GLU A 51 -1.20 -6.54 12.93
CA GLU A 51 -2.34 -7.44 13.09
C GLU A 51 -3.53 -7.08 12.16
N ARG A 52 -3.49 -5.90 11.50
CA ARG A 52 -4.54 -5.50 10.57
C ARG A 52 -4.56 -6.45 9.37
N ARG A 53 -5.74 -7.02 9.12
CA ARG A 53 -6.02 -7.76 7.89
C ARG A 53 -6.43 -6.79 6.80
N SER A 54 -5.61 -6.73 5.76
CA SER A 54 -5.92 -5.98 4.55
C SER A 54 -7.02 -6.68 3.75
N PHE A 55 -7.77 -5.89 2.99
CA PHE A 55 -8.63 -6.42 1.96
C PHE A 55 -7.81 -7.20 0.94
N THR A 56 -8.33 -8.34 0.49
CA THR A 56 -7.82 -9.06 -0.67
C THR A 56 -9.01 -9.47 -1.52
N GLU A 57 -8.86 -9.39 -2.84
CA GLU A 57 -9.93 -9.72 -3.79
C GLU A 57 -10.41 -11.17 -3.61
N ASN A 58 -9.47 -12.11 -3.44
CA ASN A 58 -9.79 -13.53 -3.19
C ASN A 58 -10.65 -13.72 -1.93
N ALA A 59 -10.29 -13.08 -0.80
CA ALA A 59 -11.07 -13.21 0.43
C ALA A 59 -12.48 -12.62 0.31
N ALA A 60 -12.67 -11.61 -0.55
CA ALA A 60 -13.99 -11.05 -0.83
C ALA A 60 -14.84 -11.97 -1.73
N ALA A 61 -14.23 -12.55 -2.76
CA ALA A 61 -14.89 -13.51 -3.66
C ALA A 61 -15.36 -14.77 -2.92
N ASP A 62 -14.52 -15.33 -2.04
CA ASP A 62 -14.85 -16.50 -1.21
C ASP A 62 -16.06 -16.24 -0.29
N HIS A 63 -16.19 -15.01 0.21
CA HIS A 63 -17.30 -14.62 1.08
C HIS A 63 -18.63 -14.56 0.31
N GLY A 64 -18.61 -14.17 -0.98
CA GLY A 64 -19.77 -14.19 -1.87
C GLY A 64 -20.14 -15.60 -2.36
N ALA A 65 -19.16 -16.48 -2.56
CA ALA A 65 -19.41 -17.86 -2.97
C ALA A 65 -20.02 -18.74 -1.86
N ARG A 66 -19.74 -18.42 -0.58
CA ARG A 66 -20.28 -19.14 0.58
C ARG A 66 -21.73 -18.79 0.91
N SER A 67 -22.21 -17.60 0.57
CA SER A 67 -23.59 -17.18 0.88
C SER A 67 -24.66 -17.84 0.00
N HIS A 68 -24.28 -18.54 -1.07
CA HIS A 68 -25.22 -19.18 -2.01
C HIS A 68 -25.37 -20.71 -1.86
N ARG A 69 -24.73 -21.35 -0.86
CA ARG A 69 -24.80 -22.82 -0.65
C ARG A 69 -25.65 -23.23 0.55
N GLY A 70 -26.76 -22.54 0.79
CA GLY A 70 -27.55 -22.67 2.03
C GLY A 70 -28.97 -23.20 1.93
N ASP A 71 -29.71 -23.01 0.82
CA ASP A 71 -31.18 -22.95 0.93
C ASP A 71 -31.98 -24.05 0.17
N ASP A 72 -31.35 -25.07 -0.43
CA ASP A 72 -32.06 -26.07 -1.27
C ASP A 72 -31.84 -27.54 -0.87
N ALA A 73 -31.79 -27.87 0.42
CA ALA A 73 -31.66 -29.28 0.85
C ALA A 73 -32.49 -29.62 2.09
N ALA A 74 -33.81 -29.37 2.08
CA ALA A 74 -34.70 -29.87 3.14
C ALA A 74 -36.18 -29.97 2.73
N HIS A 75 -36.56 -30.66 1.65
CA HIS A 75 -37.94 -31.16 1.51
C HIS A 75 -38.12 -32.19 0.38
N ILE A 76 -37.90 -33.50 0.64
CA ILE A 76 -38.73 -34.59 0.09
C ILE A 76 -38.65 -35.77 1.07
N HIS A 77 -39.66 -35.93 1.93
CA HIS A 77 -40.08 -37.23 2.45
C HIS A 77 -41.57 -37.19 2.78
#